data_AF-A0A2V9ZCV6-F1
#
_entry.id   AF-A0A2V9ZCV6-F1
#
_cell.length_a   1.000
_cell.length_b   1.000
_cell.length_c   1.000
_cell.angle_alpha   90.00
_cell.angle_beta   90.00
_cell.angle_gamma   90.00
#
_symmetry.space_group_name_H-M   'P 1'
#
loop_
_entity.id
_entity.type
_entity.pdbx_description
1 polymer ?
#
loop_
_entity_poly.entity_id
_entity_poly.type
_entity_poly.pdbx_seq_one_letter_code
_entity_poly.pdbx_strand_id
1 'polypeptide(L)'
;MVNAPVGELVEDTGFRRLVLHDVKSPAEEVLILLHSHYGTVTSLKTILDSLNRRKERDVRNALGSLYRRKMIDGSAKDGYVLTAKGFNQAIELSKRPATKK
;
A
#
# COMPACT_ATOMS: atom_id res chain seq x y z
N MET A 1 7.10 -5.28 24.82
CA MET A 1 6.56 -4.88 23.50
C MET A 1 7.27 -5.72 22.46
N VAL A 2 6.55 -6.63 21.83
CA VAL A 2 7.13 -7.61 20.91
C VAL A 2 7.15 -6.97 19.53
N ASN A 3 8.33 -6.57 19.06
CA ASN A 3 8.52 -6.05 17.71
C ASN A 3 8.56 -7.26 16.77
N ALA A 4 7.39 -7.70 16.30
CA ALA A 4 7.29 -8.83 15.40
C ALA A 4 7.40 -8.34 13.94
N PRO A 5 8.32 -8.88 13.12
CA PRO A 5 8.34 -8.56 11.69
C PRO A 5 7.03 -9.02 11.05
N VAL A 6 6.26 -8.09 10.50
CA VAL A 6 5.04 -8.40 9.73
C VAL A 6 5.46 -8.81 8.31
N GLY A 7 6.17 -9.93 8.23
CA GLY A 7 6.76 -10.46 6.99
C GLY A 7 7.86 -9.57 6.41
N GLU A 8 8.65 -10.14 5.50
CA GLU A 8 9.81 -9.55 4.80
C GLU A 8 9.52 -8.25 4.00
N LEU A 9 8.28 -7.75 4.05
CA LEU A 9 7.71 -6.77 3.13
C LEU A 9 7.33 -5.44 3.74
N VAL A 10 6.97 -5.44 5.02
CA VAL A 10 6.48 -4.24 5.71
C VAL A 10 7.06 -4.20 7.12
N GLU A 11 7.91 -3.22 7.36
CA GLU A 11 8.47 -2.98 8.69
C GLU A 11 7.58 -2.00 9.44
N ASP A 12 6.97 -2.46 10.54
CA ASP A 12 6.25 -1.59 11.46
C ASP A 12 7.23 -1.01 12.49
N THR A 13 7.48 0.30 12.40
CA THR A 13 8.42 0.99 13.30
C THR A 13 7.74 1.60 14.53
N GLY A 14 6.43 1.39 14.71
CA GLY A 14 5.63 2.02 15.77
C GLY A 14 5.22 3.46 15.48
N PHE A 15 5.86 4.15 14.53
CA PHE A 15 5.45 5.48 14.03
C PHE A 15 4.82 5.43 12.63
N ARG A 16 5.20 4.43 11.82
CA ARG A 16 4.68 4.18 10.46
C ARG A 16 5.14 2.81 9.95
N ARG A 17 4.45 2.30 8.92
CA ARG A 17 4.83 1.08 8.21
C ARG A 17 5.61 1.41 6.95
N LEU A 18 6.84 0.89 6.86
CA LEU A 18 7.72 1.04 5.71
C LEU A 18 7.51 -0.14 4.76
N VAL A 19 7.11 0.14 3.52
CA VAL A 19 7.11 -0.88 2.45
C VAL A 19 8.56 -1.08 2.00
N LEU A 20 9.14 -2.24 2.32
CA LEU A 20 10.54 -2.59 2.03
C LEU A 20 10.73 -3.27 0.67
N HIS A 21 9.64 -3.55 -0.04
CA HIS A 21 9.68 -4.22 -1.32
C HIS A 21 10.22 -3.31 -2.43
N ASP A 22 10.95 -3.87 -3.40
CA ASP A 22 11.36 -3.17 -4.63
C ASP A 22 10.15 -3.02 -5.55
N VAL A 23 9.25 -2.10 -5.20
CA VAL A 23 8.02 -1.84 -5.93
C VAL A 23 8.27 -0.84 -7.06
N LYS A 24 7.89 -1.23 -8.28
CA LYS A 24 8.26 -0.53 -9.51
C LYS A 24 7.39 0.71 -9.75
N SER A 25 6.25 0.82 -9.06
CA SER A 25 5.33 1.95 -9.25
C SER A 25 4.62 2.37 -7.95
N PRO A 26 4.19 3.65 -7.87
CA PRO A 26 3.36 4.13 -6.76
C PRO A 26 2.05 3.35 -6.59
N ALA A 27 1.50 2.76 -7.65
CA ALA A 27 0.29 1.95 -7.57
C ALA A 27 0.53 0.60 -6.87
N GLU A 28 1.68 -0.03 -7.10
CA GLU A 28 2.05 -1.26 -6.39
C GLU A 28 2.31 -0.97 -4.91
N GLU A 29 2.99 0.14 -4.58
CA GLU A 29 3.18 0.61 -3.20
C GLU A 29 1.86 0.80 -2.46
N VAL A 30 0.88 1.46 -3.09
CA VAL A 30 -0.45 1.66 -2.49
C VAL A 30 -1.16 0.33 -2.25
N LEU A 31 -1.07 -0.64 -3.17
CA LEU A 31 -1.69 -1.96 -2.98
C LEU A 31 -1.07 -2.72 -1.80
N ILE A 32 0.26 -2.72 -1.69
CA ILE A 32 0.96 -3.37 -0.57
C ILE A 32 0.62 -2.67 0.75
N LEU A 33 0.60 -1.33 0.77
CA LEU A 33 0.24 -0.57 1.96
C LEU A 33 -1.17 -0.91 2.42
N LEU A 34 -2.17 -0.81 1.54
CA LEU A 34 -3.56 -1.12 1.90
C LEU A 34 -3.73 -2.59 2.30
N HIS A 35 -2.93 -3.50 1.73
CA HIS A 35 -2.91 -4.89 2.14
C HIS A 35 -2.40 -5.07 3.57
N SER A 36 -1.42 -4.28 4.01
CA SER A 36 -1.00 -4.28 5.42
C SER A 36 -2.09 -3.78 6.38
N HIS A 37 -3.04 -2.99 5.87
CA HIS A 37 -4.20 -2.46 6.59
C HIS A 37 -5.48 -3.27 6.31
N TYR A 38 -5.37 -4.49 5.78
CA TYR A 38 -6.53 -5.26 5.34
C TYR A 38 -7.58 -5.41 6.46
N GLY A 39 -8.84 -5.16 6.11
CA GLY A 39 -9.96 -5.11 7.05
C GLY A 39 -10.25 -3.74 7.66
N THR A 40 -9.44 -2.71 7.35
CA THR A 40 -9.66 -1.33 7.81
C THR A 40 -9.67 -0.33 6.67
N VAL A 41 -10.54 0.69 6.80
CA VAL A 41 -10.58 1.82 5.87
C VAL A 41 -9.37 2.71 6.14
N THR A 42 -8.55 2.96 5.11
CA THR A 42 -7.32 3.75 5.25
C THR A 42 -7.49 5.15 4.68
N SER A 43 -7.27 6.18 5.50
CA SER A 43 -7.43 7.57 5.06
C SER A 43 -6.35 7.99 4.05
N LEU A 44 -6.65 8.97 3.17
CA LEU A 44 -5.66 9.55 2.26
C LEU A 44 -4.43 10.09 3.02
N LYS A 45 -4.65 10.72 4.18
CA LYS A 45 -3.58 11.24 5.02
C LYS A 45 -2.62 10.13 5.45
N THR A 46 -3.16 9.02 5.97
CA THR A 46 -2.36 7.85 6.38
C THR A 46 -1.55 7.27 5.21
N ILE A 47 -2.15 7.23 4.02
CA ILE A 47 -1.47 6.76 2.80
C ILE A 47 -0.31 7.69 2.43
N LEU A 48 -0.52 9.00 2.45
CA LEU A 48 0.53 9.99 2.14
C LEU A 48 1.64 10.01 3.19
N ASP A 49 1.31 9.88 4.47
CA ASP A 49 2.29 9.82 5.56
C ASP A 49 3.17 8.55 5.46
N SER A 50 2.57 7.43 5.05
CA SER A 50 3.28 6.15 4.84
C SER A 50 4.14 6.18 3.58
N LEU A 51 3.65 6.78 2.49
CA LEU A 51 4.36 6.91 1.21
C LEU A 51 5.07 8.26 1.05
N ASN A 52 5.57 8.83 2.15
CA ASN A 52 6.14 10.18 2.14
C ASN A 52 7.45 10.34 1.35
N ARG A 53 8.04 9.23 0.87
CA ARG A 53 9.17 9.23 -0.07
C ARG A 53 8.72 9.43 -1.53
N ARG A 54 7.42 9.34 -1.81
CA ARG A 54 6.81 9.62 -3.12
C ARG A 54 6.23 11.04 -3.13
N LYS A 55 6.12 11.62 -4.32
CA LYS A 55 5.40 12.89 -4.50
C LYS A 55 3.91 12.63 -4.29
N GLU A 56 3.25 13.50 -3.52
CA GLU A 56 1.81 13.40 -3.25
C GLU A 56 0.97 13.26 -4.54
N ARG A 57 1.33 14.02 -5.58
CA ARG A 57 0.67 13.96 -6.90
C ARG A 57 0.70 12.54 -7.49
N ASP A 58 1.82 11.84 -7.36
CA ASP A 58 1.98 10.50 -7.93
C ASP A 58 1.14 9.48 -7.16
N VAL A 59 1.02 9.64 -5.84
CA VAL A 59 0.17 8.81 -4.98
C VAL A 59 -1.31 9.02 -5.31
N ARG A 60 -1.75 10.28 -5.46
CA ARG A 60 -3.13 10.58 -5.87
C ARG A 60 -3.46 10.03 -7.26
N ASN A 61 -2.54 10.15 -8.20
CA ASN A 61 -2.68 9.57 -9.54
C ASN A 61 -2.79 8.04 -9.48
N ALA A 62 -1.98 7.39 -8.63
CA ALA A 62 -2.03 5.96 -8.41
C ALA A 62 -3.36 5.51 -7.82
N LEU A 63 -3.89 6.20 -6.81
CA LEU A 63 -5.22 5.94 -6.24
C LEU A 63 -6.30 6.03 -7.32
N GLY A 64 -6.31 7.11 -8.12
CA GLY A 64 -7.26 7.26 -9.23
C GLY A 64 -7.13 6.16 -10.29
N SER A 65 -5.91 5.72 -10.59
CA SER A 65 -5.65 4.60 -11.50
C SER A 65 -6.18 3.27 -10.96
N LEU A 66 -5.89 2.95 -9.70
CA LEU A 66 -6.34 1.73 -9.03
C LEU A 66 -7.87 1.68 -8.89
N TYR A 67 -8.49 2.82 -8.58
CA TYR A 67 -9.94 2.96 -8.50
C TYR A 67 -10.58 2.64 -9.86
N ARG A 68 -10.10 3.26 -10.95
CA ARG A 68 -10.57 2.97 -12.32
C ARG A 68 -10.39 1.50 -12.72
N ARG A 69 -9.33 0.84 -12.21
CA ARG A 69 -9.05 -0.59 -12.46
C ARG A 69 -9.84 -1.53 -11.55
N LYS A 70 -10.71 -1.00 -10.67
CA LYS A 70 -11.50 -1.72 -9.67
C LYS A 70 -10.65 -2.53 -8.68
N MET A 71 -9.46 -2.04 -8.37
CA MET A 71 -8.54 -2.67 -7.40
C MET A 71 -8.70 -2.09 -5.99
N ILE A 72 -9.14 -0.85 -5.89
CA ILE A 72 -9.52 -0.21 -4.63
C ILE A 72 -10.92 0.35 -4.76
N ASP A 73 -11.57 0.57 -3.63
CA ASP A 73 -12.80 1.33 -3.53
C ASP A 73 -12.65 2.42 -2.46
N GLY A 74 -13.52 3.44 -2.52
CA GLY A 74 -13.53 4.56 -1.61
C GLY A 74 -13.06 5.88 -2.22
N SER A 75 -12.83 6.87 -1.37
CA SER A 75 -12.61 8.26 -1.77
C SER A 75 -11.61 8.96 -0.86
N ALA A 76 -11.14 10.15 -1.26
CA ALA A 76 -10.26 10.94 -0.41
C ALA A 76 -10.93 11.36 0.91
N LYS A 77 -12.26 11.43 0.92
CA LYS A 77 -13.07 11.82 2.09
C LYS A 77 -13.34 10.61 2.99
N ASP A 78 -13.73 9.50 2.41
CA ASP A 78 -14.21 8.32 3.14
C ASP A 78 -13.07 7.34 3.46
N GLY A 79 -11.91 7.52 2.83
CA GLY A 79 -10.79 6.58 2.88
C GLY A 79 -10.90 5.50 1.81
N TYR A 80 -9.91 4.63 1.77
CA TYR A 80 -9.74 3.62 0.73
C TYR A 80 -9.65 2.22 1.34
N VAL A 81 -10.20 1.24 0.61
CA VAL A 81 -10.14 -0.18 0.92
C VAL A 81 -9.74 -0.98 -0.31
N LEU A 82 -9.14 -2.17 -0.08
CA LEU A 82 -8.89 -3.11 -1.17
C LEU A 82 -10.19 -3.82 -1.57
N THR A 83 -10.39 -3.95 -2.88
CA THR A 83 -11.33 -4.95 -3.40
C THR A 83 -10.66 -6.33 -3.42
N ALA A 84 -11.43 -7.40 -3.62
CA ALA A 84 -10.87 -8.74 -3.79
C ALA A 84 -9.80 -8.81 -4.91
N LYS A 85 -10.01 -8.06 -6.00
CA LYS A 85 -9.04 -7.96 -7.10
C LYS A 85 -7.74 -7.29 -6.67
N GLY A 86 -7.83 -6.17 -5.94
CA GLY A 86 -6.65 -5.49 -5.41
C GLY A 86 -5.91 -6.32 -4.38
N PHE A 87 -6.63 -7.03 -3.53
CA PHE A 87 -6.08 -7.94 -2.52
C PHE A 87 -5.25 -9.06 -3.16
N ASN A 88 -5.81 -9.75 -4.17
CA ASN A 88 -5.07 -10.78 -4.90
C ASN A 88 -3.81 -10.23 -5.57
N GLN A 89 -3.90 -9.04 -6.17
CA GLN A 89 -2.74 -8.40 -6.77
C GLN A 89 -1.67 -8.05 -5.73
N ALA A 90 -2.08 -7.57 -4.55
CA ALA A 90 -1.16 -7.26 -3.46
C ALA A 90 -0.44 -8.52 -2.94
N ILE A 91 -1.13 -9.66 -2.86
CA ILE A 91 -0.52 -10.96 -2.53
C ILE A 91 0.48 -11.40 -3.61
N GLU A 92 0.16 -11.22 -4.89
CA GLU A 92 1.13 -11.54 -5.95
C GLU A 92 2.37 -10.67 -5.86
N LEU A 93 2.17 -9.37 -5.60
CA LEU A 93 3.26 -8.41 -5.42
C LEU A 93 4.11 -8.78 -4.22
N SER A 94 3.50 -9.26 -3.14
CA SER A 94 4.22 -9.62 -1.93
C SER A 94 5.05 -10.90 -2.05
N LYS A 95 4.70 -11.77 -2.99
CA LYS A 95 5.44 -13.01 -3.27
C LYS A 95 6.61 -12.82 -4.25
N ARG A 96 6.74 -11.65 -4.90
CA ARG A 96 7.83 -11.42 -5.87
C ARG A 96 9.17 -11.40 -5.11
N PRO A 97 10.17 -12.20 -5.50
CA PRO A 97 11.48 -12.09 -4.89
C PRO A 97 12.04 -10.69 -5.14
N ALA A 98 12.61 -10.06 -4.12
CA ALA A 98 13.32 -8.80 -4.26
C ALA A 98 14.42 -8.98 -5.32
N THR A 99 14.30 -8.29 -6.45
CA THR A 99 15.32 -8.33 -7.49
C THR A 99 16.60 -7.71 -6.93
N LYS A 100 17.60 -8.55 -6.63
CA LYS A 100 18.95 -8.08 -6.31
C LYS A 100 19.44 -7.28 -7.52
N LYS A 101 19.63 -5.97 -7.33
CA LYS A 101 20.24 -5.07 -8.30
C LYS A 101 21.73 -5.01 -8.08
#